data_AF-A0A090S9Z2-F1
#
_entry.id   AF-A0A090S9Z2-F1
#
_cell.length_a   1.000
_cell.length_b   1.000
_cell.length_c   1.000
_cell.angle_alpha   90.00
_cell.angle_beta   90.00
_cell.angle_gamma   90.00
#
_symmetry.space_group_name_H-M   'P 1'
#
loop_
_entity.id
_entity.type
_entity.pdbx_description
1 polymer ?
#
loop_
_entity_poly.entity_id
_entity_poly.type
_entity_poly.pdbx_seq_one_letter_code
_entity_poly.pdbx_strand_id
1 'polypeptide(L)'
;MSSNVKQSPNGNNNSQELPSLAAPLNDQQLSQLQQASTNLSSNQLAWVSGYFWGLSQAGAPSALTPVASAVNTAAAAVPAGKLTIIFASQTGNAKGVAEELKEEASALGIDVELFDASDYKGKNLAKETHVIVVASTNGEGEAPDNAIELHEFLQSKKAPKLPNLKYGVIGLGDSSYEFFCQTGKDFDEYLGKLGATSFIDRIDCDVDYDAPAGEWRVKALEVIKEDLASQPADVVTLPVATAAATVNYTKKNPYTATLLTSQKITGRDSGKDVRHIEIDLEGSGITYKPGDALGVWFENSSELVDALLAQVGLSGIESVDVDGESLSLRSALIKHYEITAANPQQVAQYAEISGSKKLEKLAADKDKLREYASNTQVIDVFKEKKAKLEAEQLLGLLRRLTPRLYSIASSQEEVDEEVHLTVGLVEYQAGEESRFGGASYFLSRGLEEGGEVKVFVEHNNNFKLPENGDTPVIMVGPGTGIAPFRSFIQERDNQGDSGKTGCSLATARSLKISYIKWNGKSI
;
A
#
# COMPACT_ATOMS: atom_id res chain seq x y z
N MET A 1 7.44 -64.44 -64.60
CA MET A 1 7.56 -63.09 -65.19
C MET A 1 8.10 -62.17 -64.10
N SER A 2 9.34 -61.71 -64.30
CA SER A 2 10.02 -60.51 -63.78
C SER A 2 9.75 -60.08 -62.31
N SER A 3 10.65 -60.33 -61.34
CA SER A 3 11.83 -59.51 -60.95
C SER A 3 11.46 -58.11 -60.42
N ASN A 4 12.00 -57.52 -59.34
CA ASN A 4 13.24 -57.75 -58.61
C ASN A 4 13.24 -56.92 -57.29
N VAL A 5 14.17 -57.25 -56.40
CA VAL A 5 14.46 -56.72 -55.06
C VAL A 5 15.21 -55.36 -55.07
N LYS A 6 15.00 -54.45 -54.08
CA LYS A 6 16.04 -53.83 -53.19
C LYS A 6 15.60 -52.56 -52.38
N GLN A 7 15.88 -52.64 -51.07
CA GLN A 7 16.50 -51.69 -50.10
C GLN A 7 16.19 -50.16 -50.05
N SER A 8 15.82 -49.73 -48.82
CA SER A 8 15.95 -48.46 -48.04
C SER A 8 16.92 -47.32 -48.49
N PRO A 9 16.71 -46.04 -48.09
CA PRO A 9 17.07 -45.53 -46.74
C PRO A 9 16.21 -44.40 -46.10
N ASN A 10 16.44 -44.20 -44.79
CA ASN A 10 16.00 -43.10 -43.91
C ASN A 10 16.28 -41.68 -44.43
N GLY A 11 15.48 -40.69 -43.98
CA GLY A 11 15.88 -39.27 -43.98
C GLY A 11 14.77 -38.24 -43.64
N ASN A 12 14.83 -37.73 -42.41
CA ASN A 12 14.25 -36.52 -41.77
C ASN A 12 13.62 -35.35 -42.58
N ASN A 13 12.71 -34.65 -41.86
CA ASN A 13 12.42 -33.19 -41.78
C ASN A 13 11.17 -32.60 -42.47
N ASN A 14 10.36 -31.94 -41.61
CA ASN A 14 9.54 -30.71 -41.77
C ASN A 14 8.69 -30.56 -43.05
N SER A 15 7.40 -30.26 -42.99
CA SER A 15 6.78 -29.09 -42.34
C SER A 15 5.27 -29.32 -42.28
N GLN A 16 4.61 -29.04 -41.15
CA GLN A 16 3.16 -28.95 -41.15
C GLN A 16 2.76 -27.72 -41.97
N GLU A 17 2.23 -27.93 -43.17
CA GLU A 17 1.58 -26.88 -43.96
C GLU A 17 0.37 -26.36 -43.19
N LEU A 18 0.39 -25.07 -42.85
CA LEU A 18 -0.78 -24.34 -42.36
C LEU A 18 -1.78 -24.20 -43.52
N PRO A 19 -3.11 -24.31 -43.28
CA PRO A 19 -4.11 -24.13 -44.33
C PRO A 19 -3.98 -22.73 -44.93
N SER A 20 -4.17 -22.63 -46.24
CA SER A 20 -4.27 -21.38 -46.99
C SER A 20 -5.45 -20.55 -46.50
N LEU A 21 -5.28 -19.83 -45.39
CA LEU A 21 -6.05 -18.61 -45.14
C LEU A 21 -5.71 -17.66 -46.28
N ALA A 22 -6.73 -17.07 -46.90
CA ALA A 22 -6.61 -16.08 -47.95
C ALA A 22 -5.87 -14.83 -47.42
N ALA A 23 -4.55 -14.91 -47.36
CA ALA A 23 -3.68 -13.79 -47.07
C ALA A 23 -3.58 -12.94 -48.36
N PRO A 24 -3.67 -11.60 -48.28
CA PRO A 24 -3.58 -10.71 -49.45
C PRO A 24 -2.14 -10.62 -50.03
N LEU A 25 -1.27 -11.58 -49.70
CA LEU A 25 0.15 -11.64 -50.06
C LEU A 25 0.37 -12.76 -51.08
N ASN A 26 1.18 -12.49 -52.10
CA ASN A 26 1.59 -13.54 -53.03
C ASN A 26 2.66 -14.47 -52.43
N ASP A 27 2.89 -15.62 -53.06
CA ASP A 27 3.79 -16.66 -52.55
C ASP A 27 5.22 -16.17 -52.30
N GLN A 28 5.70 -15.24 -53.13
CA GLN A 28 7.03 -14.65 -52.98
C GLN A 28 7.11 -13.72 -51.76
N GLN A 29 6.08 -12.89 -51.54
CA GLN A 29 5.98 -12.00 -50.37
C GLN A 29 5.83 -12.81 -49.08
N LEU A 30 5.05 -13.90 -49.10
CA LEU A 30 4.87 -14.79 -47.97
C LEU A 30 6.19 -15.48 -47.60
N SER A 31 6.94 -15.97 -48.60
CA SER A 31 8.23 -16.62 -48.38
C SER A 31 9.26 -15.66 -47.77
N GLN A 32 9.31 -14.41 -48.21
CA GLN A 32 10.20 -13.39 -47.65
C GLN A 32 9.82 -13.03 -46.21
N LEU A 33 8.52 -12.92 -45.91
CA LEU A 33 8.03 -12.66 -44.56
C LEU A 33 8.37 -13.81 -43.61
N GLN A 34 8.19 -15.06 -44.05
CA GLN A 34 8.55 -16.25 -43.28
C GLN A 34 10.05 -16.34 -43.02
N GLN A 35 10.88 -16.04 -44.01
CA GLN A 35 12.33 -16.03 -43.83
C GLN A 35 12.78 -14.93 -42.85
N ALA A 36 12.15 -13.76 -42.90
CA ALA A 36 12.43 -12.65 -41.99
C ALA A 36 11.96 -12.93 -40.55
N SER A 37 10.86 -13.69 -40.37
CA SER A 37 10.29 -14.00 -39.05
C SER A 37 10.96 -15.18 -38.34
N THR A 38 11.65 -16.05 -39.07
CA THR A 38 12.24 -17.30 -38.54
C THR A 38 13.25 -17.09 -37.40
N ASN A 39 13.91 -15.93 -37.34
CA ASN A 39 14.93 -15.61 -36.33
C ASN A 39 14.46 -14.57 -35.29
N LEU A 40 13.15 -14.27 -35.25
CA LEU A 40 12.61 -13.27 -34.33
C LEU A 40 11.99 -13.94 -33.09
N SER A 41 12.26 -13.36 -31.92
CA SER A 41 11.56 -13.69 -30.67
C SER A 41 10.12 -13.17 -30.68
N SER A 42 9.28 -13.68 -29.76
CA SER A 42 7.87 -13.28 -29.63
C SER A 42 7.69 -11.76 -29.45
N ASN A 43 8.58 -11.10 -28.70
CA ASN A 43 8.54 -9.65 -28.50
C ASN A 43 8.93 -8.88 -29.78
N GLN A 44 9.87 -9.41 -30.57
CA GLN A 44 10.25 -8.81 -31.85
C GLN A 44 9.17 -8.98 -32.91
N LEU A 45 8.48 -10.12 -32.92
CA LEU A 45 7.31 -10.34 -33.79
C LEU A 45 6.16 -9.37 -33.45
N ALA A 46 5.91 -9.15 -32.15
CA ALA A 46 4.94 -8.16 -31.69
C ALA A 46 5.30 -6.74 -32.16
N TRP A 47 6.57 -6.35 -32.04
CA TRP A 47 7.06 -5.05 -32.54
C TRP A 47 6.93 -4.90 -34.07
N VAL A 48 7.32 -5.93 -34.84
CA VAL A 48 7.19 -5.93 -36.31
C VAL A 48 5.73 -5.81 -36.76
N SER A 49 4.80 -6.42 -36.01
CA SER A 49 3.37 -6.28 -36.27
C SER A 49 2.89 -4.83 -36.13
N GLY A 50 3.37 -4.12 -35.09
CA GLY A 50 3.11 -2.69 -34.90
C GLY A 50 3.75 -1.80 -35.97
N TYR A 51 4.96 -2.15 -36.41
CA TYR A 51 5.66 -1.44 -37.50
C TYR A 51 4.91 -1.54 -38.84
N PHE A 52 4.47 -2.75 -39.23
CA PHE A 52 3.66 -2.91 -40.45
C PHE A 52 2.30 -2.24 -40.35
N TRP A 53 1.69 -2.23 -39.15
CA TRP A 53 0.47 -1.47 -38.91
C TRP A 53 0.72 0.05 -39.10
N GLY A 54 1.81 0.58 -38.57
CA GLY A 54 2.21 1.98 -38.79
C GLY A 54 2.45 2.32 -40.26
N LEU A 55 3.11 1.44 -41.02
CA LEU A 55 3.27 1.58 -42.47
C LEU A 55 1.93 1.55 -43.21
N SER A 56 0.95 0.78 -42.72
CA SER A 56 -0.39 0.74 -43.33
C SER A 56 -1.19 2.03 -43.13
N GLN A 57 -0.89 2.78 -42.06
CA GLN A 57 -1.50 4.08 -41.74
C GLN A 57 -0.80 5.24 -42.45
N ALA A 58 0.48 5.09 -42.78
CA ALA A 58 1.24 6.03 -43.58
C ALA A 58 0.94 5.82 -45.07
N GLY A 59 -0.12 6.44 -45.57
CA GLY A 59 -0.44 6.43 -47.01
C GLY A 59 0.76 6.88 -47.86
N ALA A 60 1.18 6.01 -48.79
CA ALA A 60 2.16 6.17 -49.89
C ALA A 60 3.49 6.91 -49.59
N PRO A 61 4.66 6.28 -49.79
CA PRO A 61 5.94 6.89 -49.48
C PRO A 61 6.35 7.96 -50.50
N SER A 62 6.59 9.20 -50.04
CA SER A 62 7.56 10.08 -50.70
C SER A 62 8.97 9.62 -50.30
N ALA A 63 9.81 9.41 -51.31
CA ALA A 63 11.16 8.88 -51.18
C ALA A 63 12.04 9.67 -50.19
N LEU A 64 12.60 8.96 -49.21
CA LEU A 64 13.75 9.43 -48.44
C LEU A 64 14.93 8.50 -48.73
N THR A 65 16.02 9.12 -49.17
CA THR A 65 17.32 8.52 -49.50
C THR A 65 18.03 8.00 -48.23
N PRO A 66 18.82 6.92 -48.33
CA PRO A 66 19.56 6.39 -47.20
C PRO A 66 20.84 7.22 -46.97
N VAL A 67 20.92 7.90 -45.82
CA VAL A 67 22.18 8.47 -45.34
C VAL A 67 22.90 7.39 -44.54
N ALA A 68 23.95 6.81 -45.14
CA ALA A 68 24.87 5.93 -44.45
C ALA A 68 25.62 6.71 -43.36
N SER A 69 25.36 6.41 -42.10
CA SER A 69 26.17 6.90 -40.97
C SER A 69 27.20 5.86 -40.60
N ALA A 70 28.47 6.28 -40.65
CA ALA A 70 29.64 5.49 -40.33
C ALA A 70 29.63 5.05 -38.85
N VAL A 71 30.08 3.81 -38.62
CA VAL A 71 30.30 3.25 -37.29
C VAL A 71 31.54 3.89 -36.68
N ASN A 72 31.35 4.66 -35.61
CA ASN A 72 32.42 5.01 -34.68
C ASN A 72 32.27 4.14 -33.43
N THR A 73 33.20 3.21 -33.25
CA THR A 73 33.38 2.46 -32.00
C THR A 73 34.08 3.31 -30.94
N ALA A 74 33.63 3.12 -29.70
CA ALA A 74 34.25 3.51 -28.42
C ALA A 74 33.90 4.90 -27.84
N ALA A 75 32.76 4.94 -27.14
CA ALA A 75 32.66 5.59 -25.83
C ALA A 75 31.83 4.66 -24.94
N ALA A 76 32.24 4.47 -23.68
CA ALA A 76 31.49 3.67 -22.71
C ALA A 76 30.05 4.21 -22.63
N ALA A 77 29.06 3.34 -22.88
CA ALA A 77 27.65 3.70 -22.83
C ALA A 77 27.32 4.24 -21.44
N VAL A 78 27.06 5.55 -21.36
CA VAL A 78 26.31 6.12 -20.24
C VAL A 78 24.93 5.43 -20.29
N PRO A 79 24.48 4.79 -19.20
CA PRO A 79 23.16 4.18 -19.18
C PRO A 79 22.12 5.25 -19.52
N ALA A 80 21.22 4.96 -20.46
CA ALA A 80 20.03 5.79 -20.66
C ALA A 80 19.34 5.91 -19.29
N GLY A 81 19.18 7.14 -18.81
CA GLY A 81 18.77 7.36 -17.44
C GLY A 81 17.31 6.92 -17.23
N LYS A 82 17.11 6.13 -16.19
CA LYS A 82 15.85 5.48 -15.82
C LYS A 82 15.60 5.71 -14.34
N LEU A 83 14.34 5.90 -13.98
CA LEU A 83 13.90 6.03 -12.59
C LEU A 83 13.52 4.66 -12.04
N THR A 84 14.13 4.30 -10.90
CA THR A 84 13.76 3.10 -10.15
C THR A 84 13.13 3.52 -8.82
N ILE A 85 11.89 3.13 -8.57
CA ILE A 85 11.16 3.40 -7.34
C ILE A 85 11.13 2.13 -6.51
N ILE A 86 11.50 2.22 -5.23
CA ILE A 86 11.50 1.09 -4.29
C ILE A 86 10.63 1.46 -3.09
N PHE A 87 9.64 0.64 -2.76
CA PHE A 87 8.80 0.87 -1.58
C PHE A 87 9.08 -0.13 -0.45
N ALA A 88 9.21 0.40 0.76
CA ALA A 88 9.26 -0.34 2.02
C ALA A 88 7.97 -0.04 2.78
N SER A 89 7.07 -1.02 2.89
CA SER A 89 5.70 -0.80 3.36
C SER A 89 5.19 -2.01 4.13
N GLN A 90 4.59 -1.77 5.31
CA GLN A 90 3.89 -2.83 6.05
C GLN A 90 2.37 -2.80 5.82
N THR A 91 1.79 -1.60 5.81
CA THR A 91 0.33 -1.40 5.74
C THR A 91 -0.10 -0.66 4.47
N GLY A 92 0.65 -0.79 3.38
CA GLY A 92 0.28 -0.21 2.08
C GLY A 92 0.56 1.27 1.85
N ASN A 93 0.69 2.09 2.90
CA ASN A 93 0.81 3.55 2.73
C ASN A 93 2.00 3.96 1.83
N ALA A 94 3.20 3.41 2.09
CA ALA A 94 4.39 3.70 1.29
C ALA A 94 4.29 3.12 -0.13
N LYS A 95 3.64 1.96 -0.28
CA LYS A 95 3.33 1.37 -1.59
C LYS A 95 2.43 2.29 -2.42
N GLY A 96 1.33 2.79 -1.84
CA GLY A 96 0.42 3.70 -2.53
C GLY A 96 1.10 4.99 -3.00
N VAL A 97 1.94 5.60 -2.15
CA VAL A 97 2.74 6.79 -2.55
C VAL A 97 3.70 6.47 -3.71
N ALA A 98 4.29 5.27 -3.72
CA ALA A 98 5.20 4.84 -4.77
C ALA A 98 4.47 4.49 -6.09
N GLU A 99 3.25 3.96 -6.02
CA GLU A 99 2.38 3.74 -7.18
C GLU A 99 1.96 5.06 -7.82
N GLU A 100 1.55 6.04 -7.01
CA GLU A 100 1.25 7.40 -7.49
C GLU A 100 2.47 8.05 -8.17
N LEU A 101 3.64 7.94 -7.54
CA LEU A 101 4.89 8.44 -8.12
C LEU A 101 5.20 7.81 -9.48
N LYS A 102 4.94 6.50 -9.63
CA LYS A 102 5.12 5.78 -10.90
C LYS A 102 4.15 6.27 -11.96
N GLU A 103 2.88 6.46 -11.62
CA GLU A 103 1.86 6.96 -12.54
C GLU A 103 2.20 8.39 -13.01
N GLU A 104 2.56 9.27 -12.08
CA GLU A 104 2.99 10.64 -12.35
C GLU A 104 4.25 10.67 -13.25
N ALA A 105 5.26 9.85 -12.94
CA ALA A 105 6.48 9.75 -13.75
C ALA A 105 6.18 9.24 -15.17
N SER A 106 5.34 8.21 -15.30
CA SER A 106 4.93 7.64 -16.59
C SER A 106 4.18 8.66 -17.43
N ALA A 107 3.29 9.45 -16.81
CA ALA A 107 2.55 10.52 -17.48
C ALA A 107 3.46 11.64 -18.01
N LEU A 108 4.62 11.85 -17.37
CA LEU A 108 5.65 12.78 -17.81
C LEU A 108 6.61 12.21 -18.87
N GLY A 109 6.44 10.94 -19.26
CA GLY A 109 7.28 10.24 -20.24
C GLY A 109 8.63 9.77 -19.68
N ILE A 110 8.78 9.68 -18.36
CA ILE A 110 9.98 9.16 -17.70
C ILE A 110 9.91 7.63 -17.70
N ASP A 111 10.98 6.96 -18.16
CA ASP A 111 11.10 5.50 -18.03
C ASP A 111 11.24 5.14 -16.55
N VAL A 112 10.28 4.38 -16.03
CA VAL A 112 10.13 4.12 -14.59
C VAL A 112 9.79 2.66 -14.29
N GLU A 113 10.50 2.09 -13.32
CA GLU A 113 10.15 0.81 -12.71
C GLU A 113 9.84 0.96 -11.22
N LEU A 114 8.94 0.12 -10.72
CA LEU A 114 8.51 0.09 -9.33
C LEU A 114 8.78 -1.30 -8.76
N PHE A 115 9.40 -1.35 -7.59
CA PHE A 115 9.75 -2.58 -6.90
C PHE A 115 9.25 -2.57 -5.45
N ASP A 116 8.72 -3.71 -5.02
CA ASP A 116 8.69 -4.06 -3.61
C ASP A 116 10.15 -4.24 -3.13
N ALA A 117 10.48 -3.71 -1.96
CA ALA A 117 11.83 -3.84 -1.40
C ALA A 117 12.29 -5.31 -1.26
N SER A 118 11.37 -6.27 -1.08
CA SER A 118 11.68 -7.70 -0.94
C SER A 118 12.05 -8.35 -2.27
N ASP A 119 11.52 -7.82 -3.38
CA ASP A 119 11.86 -8.26 -4.73
C ASP A 119 13.12 -7.58 -5.28
N TYR A 120 13.57 -6.49 -4.64
CA TYR A 120 14.71 -5.70 -5.10
C TYR A 120 16.05 -6.20 -4.57
N LYS A 121 16.90 -6.68 -5.50
CA LYS A 121 18.27 -7.11 -5.16
C LYS A 121 19.18 -5.89 -5.02
N GLY A 122 19.58 -5.52 -3.80
CA GLY A 122 20.41 -4.33 -3.51
C GLY A 122 21.72 -4.20 -4.30
N LYS A 123 22.28 -5.29 -4.83
CA LYS A 123 23.44 -5.24 -5.76
C LYS A 123 23.14 -4.51 -7.08
N ASN A 124 21.87 -4.41 -7.46
CA ASN A 124 21.44 -3.73 -8.69
C ASN A 124 21.61 -2.21 -8.60
N LEU A 125 21.68 -1.61 -7.39
CA LEU A 125 21.88 -0.16 -7.22
C LEU A 125 23.12 0.37 -7.96
N ALA A 126 24.17 -0.45 -8.13
CA ALA A 126 25.37 -0.06 -8.87
C ALA A 126 25.13 0.14 -10.39
N LYS A 127 23.98 -0.32 -10.90
CA LYS A 127 23.55 -0.19 -12.30
C LYS A 127 22.50 0.89 -12.49
N GLU A 128 21.91 1.39 -11.41
CA GLU A 128 20.87 2.42 -11.45
C GLU A 128 21.50 3.81 -11.63
N THR A 129 20.70 4.73 -12.18
CA THR A 129 21.09 6.14 -12.31
C THR A 129 20.28 7.03 -11.38
N HIS A 130 18.98 6.79 -11.26
CA HIS A 130 18.07 7.53 -10.38
C HIS A 130 17.23 6.55 -9.57
N VAL A 131 17.24 6.69 -8.24
CA VAL A 131 16.43 5.87 -7.33
C VAL A 131 15.62 6.74 -6.39
N ILE A 132 14.32 6.46 -6.25
CA ILE A 132 13.52 7.00 -5.15
C ILE A 132 13.13 5.85 -4.21
N VAL A 133 13.42 6.03 -2.92
CA VAL A 133 12.95 5.09 -1.88
C VAL A 133 11.79 5.73 -1.12
N VAL A 134 10.67 5.00 -1.03
CA VAL A 134 9.50 5.39 -0.23
C VAL A 134 9.38 4.41 0.93
N ALA A 135 9.61 4.84 2.16
CA ALA A 135 9.77 3.93 3.29
C ALA A 135 8.91 4.32 4.50
N SER A 136 8.06 3.41 4.96
CA SER A 136 7.43 3.51 6.28
C SER A 136 8.37 3.06 7.40
N THR A 137 8.12 3.50 8.63
CA THR A 137 8.83 3.04 9.84
C THR A 137 7.89 2.27 10.74
N ASN A 138 8.33 1.12 11.24
CA ASN A 138 7.55 0.25 12.11
C ASN A 138 8.09 0.24 13.54
N GLY A 139 7.20 0.00 14.51
CA GLY A 139 7.57 -0.24 15.90
C GLY A 139 8.50 0.83 16.47
N GLU A 140 9.66 0.40 16.96
CA GLU A 140 10.68 1.25 17.57
C GLU A 140 11.78 1.65 16.58
N GLY A 141 11.38 2.09 15.39
CA GLY A 141 12.32 2.58 14.37
C GLY A 141 12.81 1.52 13.39
N GLU A 142 12.12 0.38 13.31
CA GLU A 142 12.48 -0.76 12.48
C GLU A 142 11.98 -0.59 11.03
N ALA A 143 12.74 -1.15 10.09
CA ALA A 143 12.30 -1.25 8.69
C ALA A 143 11.06 -2.17 8.58
N PRO A 144 10.15 -1.92 7.63
CA PRO A 144 9.08 -2.84 7.31
C PRO A 144 9.59 -4.22 6.93
N ASP A 145 8.80 -5.27 7.20
CA ASP A 145 9.20 -6.66 6.99
C ASP A 145 9.71 -6.91 5.56
N ASN A 146 9.06 -6.27 4.56
CA ASN A 146 9.44 -6.39 3.16
C ASN A 146 10.78 -5.70 2.81
N ALA A 147 11.35 -4.90 3.71
CA ALA A 147 12.55 -4.10 3.46
C ALA A 147 13.75 -4.46 4.35
N ILE A 148 13.59 -5.36 5.33
CA ILE A 148 14.65 -5.74 6.27
C ILE A 148 15.91 -6.19 5.52
N GLU A 149 15.79 -7.09 4.54
CA GLU A 149 16.96 -7.60 3.81
C GLU A 149 17.72 -6.50 3.05
N LEU A 150 16.98 -5.58 2.40
CA LEU A 150 17.58 -4.47 1.66
C LEU A 150 18.24 -3.47 2.62
N HIS A 151 17.57 -3.13 3.72
CA HIS A 151 18.06 -2.20 4.75
C HIS A 151 19.36 -2.71 5.38
N GLU A 152 19.39 -3.97 5.83
CA GLU A 152 20.59 -4.61 6.38
C GLU A 152 21.71 -4.72 5.35
N PHE A 153 21.37 -5.05 4.09
CA PHE A 153 22.36 -5.16 3.02
C PHE A 153 23.12 -3.85 2.79
N LEU A 154 22.41 -2.71 2.77
CA LEU A 154 22.99 -1.38 2.55
C LEU A 154 23.96 -0.95 3.66
N GLN A 155 23.70 -1.40 4.90
CA GLN A 155 24.60 -1.15 6.02
C GLN A 155 25.84 -2.05 6.00
N SER A 156 25.77 -3.19 5.29
CA SER A 156 26.83 -4.18 5.27
C SER A 156 28.05 -3.76 4.44
N LYS A 157 29.22 -4.36 4.74
CA LYS A 157 30.45 -4.21 3.93
C LYS A 157 30.33 -4.78 2.51
N LYS A 158 29.25 -5.51 2.19
CA LYS A 158 29.00 -6.11 0.87
C LYS A 158 28.26 -5.15 -0.07
N ALA A 159 27.75 -4.02 0.44
CA ALA A 159 27.09 -3.01 -0.37
C ALA A 159 28.07 -2.38 -1.38
N PRO A 160 27.66 -2.19 -2.64
CA PRO A 160 28.52 -1.56 -3.64
C PRO A 160 28.70 -0.06 -3.36
N LYS A 161 29.79 0.53 -3.88
CA LYS A 161 29.92 1.98 -3.97
C LYS A 161 29.02 2.51 -5.09
N LEU A 162 28.38 3.65 -4.87
CA LEU A 162 27.32 4.20 -5.71
C LEU A 162 27.66 5.61 -6.26
N PRO A 163 28.86 5.87 -6.80
CA PRO A 163 29.29 7.22 -7.18
C PRO A 163 28.47 7.86 -8.31
N ASN A 164 27.73 7.06 -9.08
CA ASN A 164 26.94 7.51 -10.23
C ASN A 164 25.43 7.51 -9.94
N LEU A 165 25.03 7.12 -8.72
CA LEU A 165 23.62 7.05 -8.36
C LEU A 165 23.17 8.39 -7.81
N LYS A 166 22.10 8.94 -8.38
CA LYS A 166 21.32 10.01 -7.78
C LYS A 166 20.12 9.41 -7.04
N TYR A 167 19.80 9.92 -5.86
CA TYR A 167 18.68 9.38 -5.08
C TYR A 167 17.82 10.44 -4.39
N GLY A 168 16.60 10.04 -4.02
CA GLY A 168 15.69 10.79 -3.16
C GLY A 168 14.94 9.84 -2.23
N VAL A 169 14.49 10.34 -1.07
CA VAL A 169 13.80 9.51 -0.06
C VAL A 169 12.56 10.20 0.48
N ILE A 170 11.44 9.47 0.54
CA ILE A 170 10.23 9.83 1.30
C ILE A 170 10.14 8.90 2.51
N GLY A 171 10.25 9.45 3.71
CA GLY A 171 9.99 8.74 4.96
C GLY A 171 8.54 8.93 5.40
N LEU A 172 7.84 7.84 5.73
CA LEU A 172 6.53 7.87 6.36
C LEU A 172 6.64 7.35 7.80
N GLY A 173 6.05 8.08 8.75
CA GLY A 173 6.08 7.73 10.17
C GLY A 173 4.98 8.42 10.97
N ASP A 174 5.08 8.34 12.29
CA ASP A 174 4.21 9.05 13.23
C ASP A 174 5.09 9.70 14.30
N SER A 175 5.02 11.03 14.43
CA SER A 175 5.86 11.79 15.36
C SER A 175 5.58 11.50 16.84
N SER A 176 4.48 10.80 17.13
CA SER A 176 4.15 10.29 18.45
C SER A 176 5.14 9.22 18.92
N TYR A 177 5.81 8.52 18.00
CA TYR A 177 6.81 7.50 18.30
C TYR A 177 8.21 8.09 18.49
N GLU A 178 9.10 7.33 19.13
CA GLU A 178 10.46 7.80 19.38
C GLU A 178 11.24 8.07 18.11
N PHE A 179 11.24 7.08 17.24
CA PHE A 179 12.04 6.97 16.02
C PHE A 179 11.24 7.40 14.78
N PHE A 180 10.73 8.63 14.81
CA PHE A 180 9.94 9.21 13.71
C PHE A 180 10.70 9.15 12.37
N CYS A 181 10.13 8.49 11.36
CA CYS A 181 10.69 8.30 10.01
C CYS A 181 12.10 7.67 9.98
N GLN A 182 12.46 6.87 10.99
CA GLN A 182 13.82 6.33 11.11
C GLN A 182 14.25 5.50 9.90
N THR A 183 13.37 4.66 9.34
CA THR A 183 13.70 3.86 8.15
C THR A 183 14.05 4.75 6.94
N GLY A 184 13.33 5.86 6.75
CA GLY A 184 13.63 6.82 5.69
C GLY A 184 14.97 7.53 5.92
N LYS A 185 15.26 7.92 7.17
CA LYS A 185 16.54 8.49 7.57
C LYS A 185 17.70 7.53 7.34
N ASP A 186 17.50 6.26 7.66
CA ASP A 186 18.48 5.21 7.46
C ASP A 186 18.79 5.01 5.98
N PHE A 187 17.79 4.91 5.11
CA PHE A 187 18.01 4.79 3.66
C PHE A 187 18.81 5.97 3.11
N ASP A 188 18.44 7.19 3.50
CA ASP A 188 19.16 8.41 3.10
C ASP A 188 20.62 8.40 3.58
N GLU A 189 20.85 8.07 4.85
CA GLU A 189 22.20 7.98 5.42
C GLU A 189 23.04 6.88 4.74
N TYR A 190 22.44 5.71 4.49
CA TYR A 190 23.15 4.56 3.94
C TYR A 190 23.54 4.80 2.48
N LEU A 191 22.61 5.33 1.66
CA LEU A 191 22.88 5.67 0.25
C LEU A 191 23.98 6.74 0.15
N GLY A 192 23.91 7.78 0.99
CA GLY A 192 24.95 8.81 1.07
C GLY A 192 26.33 8.24 1.44
N LYS A 193 26.41 7.36 2.46
CA LYS A 193 27.67 6.69 2.86
C LYS A 193 28.26 5.80 1.77
N LEU A 194 27.44 5.26 0.89
CA LEU A 194 27.88 4.46 -0.26
C LEU A 194 28.36 5.32 -1.44
N GLY A 195 28.18 6.64 -1.37
CA GLY A 195 28.66 7.63 -2.35
C GLY A 195 27.62 8.08 -3.36
N ALA A 196 26.33 7.76 -3.14
CA ALA A 196 25.24 8.28 -3.95
C ALA A 196 25.02 9.77 -3.64
N THR A 197 24.47 10.52 -4.60
CA THR A 197 24.20 11.96 -4.49
C THR A 197 22.71 12.20 -4.33
N SER A 198 22.29 12.90 -3.29
CA SER A 198 20.88 13.29 -3.17
C SER A 198 20.54 14.37 -4.21
N PHE A 199 19.49 14.18 -5.00
CA PHE A 199 19.01 15.18 -5.96
C PHE A 199 17.89 16.07 -5.38
N ILE A 200 17.32 15.68 -4.25
CA ILE A 200 16.30 16.42 -3.52
C ILE A 200 16.35 16.02 -2.03
N ASP A 201 16.20 16.99 -1.14
CA ASP A 201 16.22 16.72 0.30
C ASP A 201 15.12 15.72 0.70
N ARG A 202 15.47 14.79 1.59
CA ARG A 202 14.52 13.83 2.16
C ARG A 202 13.36 14.57 2.84
N ILE A 203 12.14 14.06 2.65
CA ILE A 203 10.98 14.49 3.42
C ILE A 203 10.60 13.43 4.46
N ASP A 204 10.30 13.89 5.68
CA ASP A 204 9.79 13.05 6.77
C ASP A 204 8.30 13.40 6.99
N CYS A 205 7.39 12.53 6.53
CA CYS A 205 5.95 12.73 6.60
C CYS A 205 5.34 12.05 7.84
N ASP A 206 4.41 12.74 8.50
CA ASP A 206 3.57 12.18 9.58
C ASP A 206 2.37 11.39 9.01
N VAL A 207 1.42 10.98 9.85
CA VAL A 207 0.26 10.15 9.46
C VAL A 207 -0.61 10.76 8.37
N ASP A 208 -0.60 12.09 8.22
CA ASP A 208 -1.26 12.90 7.18
C ASP A 208 -0.33 13.19 5.99
N TYR A 209 0.44 12.18 5.58
CA TYR A 209 1.50 12.27 4.56
C TYR A 209 1.03 12.68 3.16
N ASP A 210 -0.25 12.55 2.82
CA ASP A 210 -0.72 12.62 1.42
C ASP A 210 -0.35 13.94 0.71
N ALA A 211 -0.65 15.08 1.34
CA ALA A 211 -0.31 16.40 0.79
C ALA A 211 1.21 16.66 0.73
N PRO A 212 1.98 16.53 1.84
CA PRO A 212 3.42 16.78 1.78
C PRO A 212 4.17 15.82 0.85
N ALA A 213 3.77 14.54 0.78
CA ALA A 213 4.34 13.60 -0.16
C ALA A 213 4.02 14.00 -1.62
N GLY A 214 2.78 14.39 -1.92
CA GLY A 214 2.38 14.85 -3.25
C GLY A 214 3.20 16.05 -3.73
N GLU A 215 3.36 17.08 -2.88
CA GLU A 215 4.21 18.24 -3.21
C GLU A 215 5.66 17.85 -3.46
N TRP A 216 6.19 16.92 -2.67
CA TRP A 216 7.55 16.43 -2.84
C TRP A 216 7.73 15.66 -4.14
N ARG A 217 6.78 14.78 -4.51
CA ARG A 217 6.82 13.99 -5.75
C ARG A 217 6.87 14.89 -6.98
N VAL A 218 6.03 15.92 -7.03
CA VAL A 218 6.02 16.90 -8.14
C VAL A 218 7.41 17.52 -8.30
N LYS A 219 8.02 18.03 -7.22
CA LYS A 219 9.37 18.62 -7.24
C LYS A 219 10.43 17.61 -7.65
N ALA A 220 10.36 16.38 -7.14
CA ALA A 220 11.31 15.32 -7.46
C ALA A 220 11.27 14.96 -8.96
N LEU A 221 10.07 14.85 -9.54
CA LEU A 221 9.89 14.54 -10.95
C LEU A 221 10.34 15.67 -11.87
N GLU A 222 10.21 16.94 -11.44
CA GLU A 222 10.77 18.09 -12.16
C GLU A 222 12.31 17.97 -12.27
N VAL A 223 12.99 17.71 -11.14
CA VAL A 223 14.46 17.55 -11.11
C VAL A 223 14.90 16.35 -11.96
N ILE A 224 14.23 15.21 -11.83
CA ILE A 224 14.55 14.00 -12.61
C ILE A 224 14.35 14.26 -14.11
N LYS A 225 13.27 14.94 -14.49
CA LYS A 225 13.01 15.24 -15.90
C LYS A 225 14.11 16.11 -16.51
N GLU A 226 14.61 17.11 -15.78
CA GLU A 226 15.73 17.95 -16.22
C GLU A 226 17.04 17.15 -16.34
N ASP A 227 17.33 16.31 -15.34
CA ASP A 227 18.51 15.45 -15.32
C ASP A 227 18.51 14.43 -16.48
N LEU A 228 17.34 13.87 -16.81
CA LEU A 228 17.17 12.89 -17.89
C LEU A 228 17.06 13.54 -19.28
N ALA A 229 16.55 14.77 -19.38
CA ALA A 229 16.48 15.54 -20.63
C ALA A 229 17.86 15.94 -21.19
N SER A 230 18.92 15.83 -20.39
CA SER A 230 20.31 16.11 -20.79
C SER A 230 20.95 15.00 -21.66
N GLN A 231 20.17 14.00 -22.10
CA GLN A 231 20.56 12.99 -23.08
C GLN A 231 19.53 12.97 -24.22
N PRO A 232 19.95 12.97 -25.50
CA PRO A 232 19.00 12.91 -26.61
C PRO A 232 18.38 11.51 -26.66
N ALA A 233 17.09 11.41 -26.37
CA ALA A 233 16.29 10.22 -26.64
C ALA A 233 15.10 10.60 -27.54
N ASP A 234 15.02 9.98 -28.71
CA ASP A 234 13.85 10.06 -29.58
C ASP A 234 12.68 9.32 -28.92
N VAL A 235 11.60 10.05 -28.67
CA VAL A 235 10.38 9.55 -28.04
C VAL A 235 9.55 8.79 -29.06
N VAL A 236 9.35 7.48 -28.85
CA VAL A 236 8.32 6.70 -29.55
C VAL A 236 7.17 6.50 -28.57
N THR A 237 6.06 7.20 -28.81
CA THR A 237 4.80 7.02 -28.08
C THR A 237 4.12 5.73 -28.51
N LEU A 238 3.89 4.82 -27.56
CA LEU A 238 3.04 3.65 -27.73
C LEU A 238 1.58 4.04 -27.48
N PRO A 239 0.62 3.57 -28.30
CA PRO A 239 -0.80 3.72 -27.97
C PRO A 239 -1.15 2.80 -26.80
N VAL A 240 -1.57 3.39 -25.70
CA VAL A 240 -2.15 2.69 -24.55
C VAL A 240 -3.48 2.10 -24.97
N ALA A 241 -3.59 0.77 -24.98
CA ALA A 241 -4.87 0.10 -25.10
C ALA A 241 -5.69 0.39 -23.84
N THR A 242 -6.87 0.99 -24.00
CA THR A 242 -7.85 1.14 -22.92
C THR A 242 -8.40 -0.23 -22.55
N ALA A 243 -7.77 -0.87 -21.58
CA ALA A 243 -8.41 -1.94 -20.82
C ALA A 243 -9.66 -1.36 -20.13
N ALA A 244 -10.75 -2.12 -20.12
CA ALA A 244 -11.95 -1.75 -19.38
C ALA A 244 -11.57 -1.49 -17.91
N ALA A 245 -11.95 -0.33 -17.38
CA ALA A 245 -11.64 0.06 -16.02
C ALA A 245 -12.35 -0.89 -15.04
N THR A 246 -11.61 -1.85 -14.47
CA THR A 246 -12.00 -2.45 -13.20
C THR A 246 -11.88 -1.36 -12.14
N VAL A 247 -12.98 -1.07 -11.45
CA VAL A 247 -12.96 -0.11 -10.33
C VAL A 247 -12.17 -0.76 -9.21
N ASN A 248 -10.90 -0.39 -9.08
CA ASN A 248 -10.09 -0.79 -7.94
C ASN A 248 -10.43 0.14 -6.77
N TYR A 249 -11.04 -0.41 -5.72
CA TYR A 249 -11.26 0.32 -4.48
C TYR A 249 -9.98 0.41 -3.68
N THR A 250 -9.64 1.61 -3.25
CA THR A 250 -8.39 1.92 -2.53
C THR A 250 -8.67 2.76 -1.31
N LYS A 251 -7.65 3.05 -0.50
CA LYS A 251 -7.76 3.99 0.61
C LYS A 251 -8.39 5.33 0.21
N LYS A 252 -8.03 5.87 -0.97
CA LYS A 252 -8.51 7.17 -1.49
C LYS A 252 -9.86 7.08 -2.19
N ASN A 253 -10.19 5.91 -2.73
CA ASN A 253 -11.47 5.63 -3.36
C ASN A 253 -12.11 4.39 -2.71
N PRO A 254 -12.59 4.49 -1.45
CA PRO A 254 -13.16 3.34 -0.74
C PRO A 254 -14.53 2.98 -1.30
N TYR A 255 -14.89 1.71 -1.16
CA TYR A 255 -16.24 1.22 -1.44
C TYR A 255 -17.17 1.56 -0.27
N THR A 256 -18.37 2.06 -0.55
CA THR A 256 -19.42 2.21 0.47
C THR A 256 -20.17 0.90 0.61
N ALA A 257 -19.88 0.18 1.68
CA ALA A 257 -20.48 -1.10 2.06
C ALA A 257 -21.58 -0.93 3.11
N THR A 258 -22.28 -2.02 3.42
CA THR A 258 -23.33 -2.05 4.45
C THR A 258 -22.89 -2.90 5.63
N LEU A 259 -23.05 -2.39 6.87
CA LEU A 259 -22.89 -3.20 8.07
C LEU A 259 -24.06 -4.17 8.22
N LEU A 260 -23.81 -5.47 8.13
CA LEU A 260 -24.85 -6.50 8.25
C LEU A 260 -25.11 -6.85 9.72
N THR A 261 -24.04 -7.15 10.46
CA THR A 261 -24.13 -7.70 11.81
C THR A 261 -23.08 -7.07 12.73
N SER A 262 -23.46 -6.73 13.97
CA SER A 262 -22.52 -6.34 15.04
C SER A 262 -22.77 -7.14 16.33
N GLN A 263 -22.35 -8.40 16.33
CA GLN A 263 -22.68 -9.35 17.39
C GLN A 263 -21.59 -9.44 18.46
N LYS A 264 -21.94 -9.25 19.74
CA LYS A 264 -21.02 -9.53 20.85
C LYS A 264 -20.74 -11.04 20.98
N ILE A 265 -19.46 -11.42 20.88
CA ILE A 265 -18.99 -12.83 20.95
C ILE A 265 -18.31 -13.18 22.28
N THR A 266 -18.29 -12.24 23.23
CA THR A 266 -17.77 -12.45 24.57
C THR A 266 -18.90 -12.75 25.56
N GLY A 267 -18.61 -13.60 26.56
CA GLY A 267 -19.59 -13.96 27.58
C GLY A 267 -20.14 -12.77 28.36
N ARG A 268 -21.32 -12.92 28.98
CA ARG A 268 -22.01 -11.85 29.72
C ARG A 268 -21.14 -11.19 30.80
N ASP A 269 -20.32 -11.97 31.49
CA ASP A 269 -19.46 -11.50 32.58
C ASP A 269 -18.04 -11.11 32.11
N SER A 270 -17.80 -11.04 30.80
CA SER A 270 -16.52 -10.61 30.24
C SER A 270 -16.32 -9.10 30.44
N GLY A 271 -15.21 -8.72 31.06
CA GLY A 271 -14.78 -7.32 31.14
C GLY A 271 -14.27 -6.75 29.80
N LYS A 272 -14.24 -7.56 28.74
CA LYS A 272 -13.97 -7.12 27.37
C LYS A 272 -15.23 -7.29 26.52
N ASP A 273 -15.55 -6.27 25.72
CA ASP A 273 -16.57 -6.31 24.68
C ASP A 273 -15.86 -6.56 23.34
N VAL A 274 -15.95 -7.80 22.84
CA VAL A 274 -15.44 -8.18 21.52
C VAL A 274 -16.62 -8.59 20.66
N ARG A 275 -16.63 -8.08 19.42
CA ARG A 275 -17.71 -8.27 18.46
C ARG A 275 -17.22 -8.97 17.19
N HIS A 276 -18.10 -9.80 16.65
CA HIS A 276 -18.08 -10.29 15.28
C HIS A 276 -18.85 -9.29 14.43
N ILE A 277 -18.16 -8.76 13.42
CA ILE A 277 -18.69 -7.73 12.51
C ILE A 277 -18.78 -8.35 11.12
N GLU A 278 -19.91 -8.21 10.46
CA GLU A 278 -20.14 -8.65 9.08
C GLU A 278 -20.44 -7.44 8.21
N ILE A 279 -19.76 -7.31 7.08
CA ILE A 279 -19.92 -6.20 6.15
C ILE A 279 -20.18 -6.79 4.76
N ASP A 280 -21.20 -6.24 4.10
CA ASP A 280 -21.61 -6.62 2.75
C ASP A 280 -20.75 -5.95 1.68
N LEU A 281 -20.22 -6.75 0.75
CA LEU A 281 -19.44 -6.32 -0.40
C LEU A 281 -20.15 -6.62 -1.73
N GLU A 282 -21.43 -6.99 -1.73
CA GLU A 282 -22.20 -7.34 -2.92
C GLU A 282 -22.07 -6.27 -4.02
N GLY A 283 -21.76 -6.72 -5.24
CA GLY A 283 -21.67 -5.83 -6.41
C GLY A 283 -20.44 -4.92 -6.44
N SER A 284 -19.56 -4.98 -5.43
CA SER A 284 -18.28 -4.26 -5.46
C SER A 284 -17.24 -4.93 -6.36
N GLY A 285 -17.28 -6.26 -6.50
CA GLY A 285 -16.20 -7.03 -7.14
C GLY A 285 -14.89 -7.02 -6.34
N ILE A 286 -14.91 -6.59 -5.09
CA ILE A 286 -13.76 -6.66 -4.18
C ILE A 286 -13.42 -8.13 -3.94
N THR A 287 -12.14 -8.45 -4.08
CA THR A 287 -11.60 -9.77 -3.74
C THR A 287 -10.58 -9.64 -2.62
N TYR A 288 -10.53 -10.62 -1.73
CA TYR A 288 -9.54 -10.68 -0.66
C TYR A 288 -9.15 -12.14 -0.39
N LYS A 289 -7.97 -12.31 0.21
CA LYS A 289 -7.50 -13.62 0.66
C LYS A 289 -7.37 -13.65 2.18
N PRO A 290 -7.51 -14.82 2.81
CA PRO A 290 -7.20 -14.97 4.22
C PRO A 290 -5.84 -14.32 4.57
N GLY A 291 -5.80 -13.61 5.70
CA GLY A 291 -4.62 -12.86 6.14
C GLY A 291 -4.47 -11.45 5.56
N ASP A 292 -5.32 -11.05 4.61
CA ASP A 292 -5.48 -9.63 4.24
C ASP A 292 -6.13 -8.82 5.38
N ALA A 293 -6.07 -7.50 5.27
CA ALA A 293 -6.72 -6.58 6.19
C ALA A 293 -7.81 -5.76 5.47
N LEU A 294 -8.87 -5.40 6.20
CA LEU A 294 -9.87 -4.45 5.75
C LEU A 294 -9.59 -3.09 6.38
N GLY A 295 -9.41 -2.07 5.55
CA GLY A 295 -9.36 -0.68 5.96
C GLY A 295 -10.77 -0.14 6.12
N VAL A 296 -11.08 0.37 7.31
CA VAL A 296 -12.39 0.94 7.64
C VAL A 296 -12.24 2.43 7.91
N TRP A 297 -12.90 3.24 7.09
CA TRP A 297 -13.12 4.65 7.37
C TRP A 297 -14.29 4.78 8.35
N PHE A 298 -14.02 5.39 9.51
CA PHE A 298 -15.01 5.56 10.57
C PHE A 298 -15.44 7.01 10.71
N GLU A 299 -16.60 7.23 11.34
CA GLU A 299 -17.06 8.56 11.73
C GLU A 299 -16.93 8.72 13.25
N ASN A 300 -16.56 9.93 13.69
CA ASN A 300 -16.50 10.24 15.11
C ASN A 300 -17.90 10.35 15.72
N SER A 301 -18.01 10.01 17.02
CA SER A 301 -19.25 10.19 17.78
C SER A 301 -19.69 11.65 17.76
N SER A 302 -20.95 11.88 17.41
CA SER A 302 -21.59 13.19 17.45
C SER A 302 -21.49 13.82 18.84
N GLU A 303 -21.68 13.02 19.89
CA GLU A 303 -21.60 13.46 21.28
C GLU A 303 -20.20 13.94 21.66
N LEU A 304 -19.15 13.23 21.21
CA LEU A 304 -17.77 13.64 21.43
C LEU A 304 -17.45 14.95 20.69
N VAL A 305 -17.92 15.09 19.45
CA VAL A 305 -17.75 16.32 18.66
C VAL A 305 -18.43 17.50 19.35
N ASP A 306 -19.67 17.32 19.81
CA ASP A 306 -20.43 18.38 20.49
C ASP A 306 -19.78 18.77 21.82
N ALA A 307 -19.24 17.81 22.57
CA ALA A 307 -18.48 18.06 23.79
C ALA A 307 -17.17 18.81 23.51
N LEU A 308 -16.46 18.46 22.43
CA LEU A 308 -15.24 19.13 22.00
C LEU A 308 -15.50 20.59 21.63
N LEU A 309 -16.51 20.84 20.79
CA LEU A 309 -16.92 22.17 20.35
C LEU A 309 -17.28 23.06 21.55
N ALA A 310 -18.07 22.52 22.50
CA ALA A 310 -18.42 23.23 23.73
C ALA A 310 -17.20 23.56 24.60
N GLN A 311 -16.19 22.68 24.64
CA GLN A 311 -14.96 22.89 25.41
C GLN A 311 -14.15 24.06 24.85
N VAL A 312 -14.06 24.19 23.53
CA VAL A 312 -13.27 25.25 22.86
C VAL A 312 -14.09 26.49 22.50
N GLY A 313 -15.38 26.50 22.82
CA GLY A 313 -16.27 27.66 22.65
C GLY A 313 -16.70 27.93 21.20
N LEU A 314 -16.82 26.86 20.40
CA LEU A 314 -17.30 26.88 19.01
C LEU A 314 -18.70 26.29 18.91
N SER A 315 -19.44 26.71 17.88
CA SER A 315 -20.85 26.31 17.68
C SER A 315 -21.02 25.11 16.75
N GLY A 316 -20.03 24.84 15.89
CA GLY A 316 -20.04 23.77 14.90
C GLY A 316 -20.66 24.16 13.55
N ILE A 317 -21.31 25.33 13.44
CA ILE A 317 -21.91 25.82 12.17
C ILE A 317 -20.94 26.65 11.35
N GLU A 318 -19.76 26.98 11.88
CA GLU A 318 -18.73 27.72 11.18
C GLU A 318 -18.36 27.01 9.88
N SER A 319 -18.20 27.77 8.79
CA SER A 319 -17.81 27.23 7.49
C SER A 319 -16.29 27.08 7.45
N VAL A 320 -15.81 25.90 7.08
CA VAL A 320 -14.39 25.58 6.94
C VAL A 320 -14.13 24.92 5.59
N ASP A 321 -12.94 25.16 5.04
CA ASP A 321 -12.48 24.45 3.84
C ASP A 321 -11.70 23.20 4.24
N VAL A 322 -12.09 22.07 3.67
CA VAL A 322 -11.40 20.79 3.82
C VAL A 322 -11.17 20.22 2.44
N ASP A 323 -9.90 20.22 2.00
CA ASP A 323 -9.50 19.70 0.69
C ASP A 323 -10.26 20.35 -0.49
N GLY A 324 -10.60 21.65 -0.38
CA GLY A 324 -11.38 22.39 -1.37
C GLY A 324 -12.90 22.20 -1.27
N GLU A 325 -13.38 21.43 -0.29
CA GLU A 325 -14.80 21.29 0.03
C GLU A 325 -15.18 22.22 1.21
N SER A 326 -16.21 23.05 1.01
CA SER A 326 -16.74 23.90 2.07
C SER A 326 -17.76 23.14 2.91
N LEU A 327 -17.41 22.88 4.18
CA LEU A 327 -18.18 22.09 5.14
C LEU A 327 -18.47 22.89 6.42
N SER A 328 -19.44 22.44 7.20
CA SER A 328 -19.55 22.90 8.60
C SER A 328 -18.43 22.29 9.44
N LEU A 329 -17.92 23.06 10.42
CA LEU A 329 -16.90 22.58 11.35
C LEU A 329 -17.31 21.27 12.02
N ARG A 330 -18.59 21.14 12.40
CA ARG A 330 -19.11 19.89 12.98
C ARG A 330 -18.95 18.70 12.02
N SER A 331 -19.31 18.85 10.74
CA SER A 331 -19.15 17.79 9.74
C SER A 331 -17.68 17.47 9.48
N ALA A 332 -16.82 18.49 9.44
CA ALA A 332 -15.37 18.31 9.33
C ALA A 332 -14.82 17.46 10.48
N LEU A 333 -15.19 17.77 11.73
CA LEU A 333 -14.77 17.02 12.91
C LEU A 333 -15.32 15.59 12.95
N ILE A 334 -16.51 15.34 12.39
CA ILE A 334 -17.08 13.98 12.32
C ILE A 334 -16.30 13.10 11.34
N LYS A 335 -15.95 13.63 10.16
CA LYS A 335 -15.51 12.81 9.02
C LYS A 335 -14.04 12.92 8.66
N HIS A 336 -13.38 14.01 9.02
CA HIS A 336 -12.08 14.38 8.43
C HIS A 336 -10.94 14.55 9.44
N TYR A 337 -11.24 14.69 10.74
CA TYR A 337 -10.22 14.95 11.76
C TYR A 337 -10.23 13.92 12.90
N GLU A 338 -9.03 13.57 13.38
CA GLU A 338 -8.83 12.71 14.54
C GLU A 338 -9.07 13.50 15.83
N ILE A 339 -10.12 13.14 16.56
CA ILE A 339 -10.51 13.81 17.82
C ILE A 339 -10.48 12.86 19.03
N THR A 340 -10.12 11.60 18.83
CA THR A 340 -10.00 10.61 19.89
C THR A 340 -8.57 10.56 20.41
N ALA A 341 -7.56 10.22 19.61
CA ALA A 341 -6.18 10.09 20.09
C ALA A 341 -5.42 11.43 20.09
N ALA A 342 -4.88 11.82 21.25
CA ALA A 342 -3.99 12.97 21.32
C ALA A 342 -2.60 12.65 20.72
N ASN A 343 -1.87 13.68 20.31
CA ASN A 343 -0.47 13.55 19.87
C ASN A 343 0.42 14.63 20.53
N PRO A 344 1.76 14.41 20.62
CA PRO A 344 2.67 15.34 21.29
C PRO A 344 2.65 16.76 20.72
N GLN A 345 2.60 16.90 19.40
CA GLN A 345 2.63 18.20 18.71
C GLN A 345 1.40 19.03 19.06
N GLN A 346 0.22 18.42 19.00
CA GLN A 346 -1.05 19.02 19.39
C GLN A 346 -1.01 19.49 20.86
N VAL A 347 -0.52 18.64 21.76
CA VAL A 347 -0.45 18.99 23.20
C VAL A 347 0.46 20.20 23.42
N ALA A 348 1.61 20.24 22.75
CA ALA A 348 2.53 21.37 22.83
C ALA A 348 1.93 22.67 22.27
N GLN A 349 1.32 22.62 21.08
CA GLN A 349 0.67 23.78 20.48
C GLN A 349 -0.50 24.29 21.34
N TYR A 350 -1.32 23.38 21.88
CA TYR A 350 -2.40 23.76 22.78
C TYR A 350 -1.90 24.29 24.12
N ALA A 351 -0.73 23.85 24.61
CA ALA A 351 -0.10 24.41 25.81
C ALA A 351 0.15 25.92 25.65
N GLU A 352 0.69 26.32 24.48
CA GLU A 352 0.97 27.71 24.15
C GLU A 352 -0.32 28.54 24.05
N ILE A 353 -1.35 28.02 23.38
CA ILE A 353 -2.62 28.73 23.19
C ILE A 353 -3.38 28.87 24.52
N SER A 354 -3.45 27.79 25.30
CA SER A 354 -4.19 27.78 26.56
C SER A 354 -3.44 28.45 27.71
N GLY A 355 -2.11 28.54 27.64
CA GLY A 355 -1.25 28.96 28.75
C GLY A 355 -1.35 28.02 29.96
N SER A 356 -1.55 26.73 29.71
CA SER A 356 -1.67 25.72 30.77
C SER A 356 -0.29 25.38 31.32
N LYS A 357 -0.01 25.81 32.56
CA LYS A 357 1.27 25.50 33.24
C LYS A 357 1.59 24.01 33.34
N LYS A 358 0.56 23.14 33.35
CA LYS A 358 0.75 21.69 33.35
C LYS A 358 1.20 21.21 31.97
N LEU A 359 0.50 21.64 30.92
CA LEU A 359 0.85 21.27 29.55
C LEU A 359 2.20 21.87 29.12
N GLU A 360 2.51 23.12 29.51
CA GLU A 360 3.80 23.76 29.24
C GLU A 360 4.96 22.96 29.87
N LYS A 361 4.78 22.42 31.09
CA LYS A 361 5.78 21.56 31.72
C LYS A 361 5.94 20.22 31.02
N LEU A 362 4.84 19.65 30.52
CA LEU A 362 4.89 18.42 29.72
C LEU A 362 5.60 18.70 28.39
N ALA A 363 5.27 19.79 27.71
CA ALA A 363 5.89 20.17 26.44
C ALA A 363 7.41 20.38 26.53
N ALA A 364 7.92 20.74 27.71
CA ALA A 364 9.35 20.87 27.97
C ALA A 364 10.09 19.53 28.16
N ASP A 365 9.38 18.41 28.30
CA ASP A 365 9.93 17.08 28.55
C ASP A 365 9.37 16.08 27.52
N LYS A 366 10.19 15.74 26.51
CA LYS A 366 9.79 14.95 25.35
C LYS A 366 9.17 13.60 25.72
N ASP A 367 9.73 12.92 26.72
CA ASP A 367 9.29 11.57 27.08
C ASP A 367 7.97 11.64 27.84
N LYS A 368 7.83 12.59 28.77
CA LYS A 368 6.55 12.81 29.48
C LYS A 368 5.45 13.31 28.55
N LEU A 369 5.77 14.14 27.57
CA LEU A 369 4.81 14.62 26.58
C LEU A 369 4.25 13.45 25.77
N ARG A 370 5.13 12.55 25.33
CA ARG A 370 4.75 11.33 24.61
C ARG A 370 3.90 10.42 25.46
N GLU A 371 4.34 10.10 26.67
CA GLU A 371 3.58 9.27 27.60
C GLU A 371 2.19 9.86 27.87
N TYR A 372 2.10 11.18 28.09
CA TYR A 372 0.83 11.86 28.28
C TYR A 372 -0.08 11.77 27.03
N ALA A 373 0.45 12.07 25.85
CA ALA A 373 -0.31 12.03 24.60
C ALA A 373 -0.81 10.62 24.28
N SER A 374 0.02 9.58 24.46
CA SER A 374 -0.36 8.18 24.21
C SER A 374 -1.47 7.67 25.14
N ASN A 375 -1.71 8.33 26.27
CA ASN A 375 -2.67 7.90 27.29
C ASN A 375 -3.87 8.84 27.47
N THR A 376 -4.04 9.85 26.60
CA THR A 376 -5.12 10.83 26.72
C THR A 376 -5.86 11.04 25.41
N GLN A 377 -7.14 11.43 25.50
CA GLN A 377 -7.87 11.89 24.33
C GLN A 377 -7.69 13.39 24.10
N VAL A 378 -7.92 13.83 22.87
CA VAL A 378 -7.88 15.26 22.50
C VAL A 378 -8.75 16.10 23.44
N ILE A 379 -9.96 15.64 23.75
CA ILE A 379 -10.86 16.34 24.68
C ILE A 379 -10.26 16.49 26.08
N ASP A 380 -9.46 15.53 26.54
CA ASP A 380 -8.82 15.59 27.86
C ASP A 380 -7.71 16.66 27.88
N VAL A 381 -6.95 16.78 26.79
CA VAL A 381 -5.99 17.87 26.58
C VAL A 381 -6.68 19.23 26.68
N PHE A 382 -7.82 19.39 26.01
CA PHE A 382 -8.57 20.65 26.04
C PHE A 382 -9.25 20.93 27.38
N LYS A 383 -9.53 19.89 28.18
CA LYS A 383 -10.06 20.03 29.54
C LYS A 383 -9.02 20.51 30.54
N GLU A 384 -7.72 20.34 30.29
CA GLU A 384 -6.66 20.80 31.19
C GLU A 384 -6.74 22.31 31.46
N LYS A 385 -7.11 23.09 30.45
CA LYS A 385 -7.39 24.52 30.62
C LYS A 385 -8.25 25.04 29.48
N LYS A 386 -9.46 25.49 29.81
CA LYS A 386 -10.39 26.07 28.83
C LYS A 386 -9.76 27.27 28.11
N ALA A 387 -9.75 27.21 26.79
CA ALA A 387 -9.33 28.28 25.90
C ALA A 387 -10.34 28.40 24.76
N LYS A 388 -10.67 29.64 24.36
CA LYS A 388 -11.51 29.88 23.19
C LYS A 388 -10.66 29.79 21.94
N LEU A 389 -11.05 28.96 20.99
CA LEU A 389 -10.38 28.80 19.70
C LEU A 389 -11.23 29.36 18.57
N GLU A 390 -10.57 29.76 17.48
CA GLU A 390 -11.19 29.92 16.17
C GLU A 390 -11.28 28.55 15.46
N ALA A 391 -12.13 28.42 14.44
CA ALA A 391 -12.36 27.14 13.76
C ALA A 391 -11.09 26.60 13.11
N GLU A 392 -10.35 27.47 12.42
CA GLU A 392 -9.09 27.17 11.74
C GLU A 392 -7.99 26.82 12.74
N GLN A 393 -7.99 27.48 13.92
CA GLN A 393 -7.05 27.13 15.00
C GLN A 393 -7.34 25.74 15.55
N LEU A 394 -8.62 25.37 15.74
CA LEU A 394 -8.97 24.02 16.15
C LEU A 394 -8.51 23.00 15.11
N LEU A 395 -8.83 23.21 13.82
CA LEU A 395 -8.44 22.27 12.77
C LEU A 395 -6.92 22.14 12.66
N GLY A 396 -6.16 23.24 12.79
CA GLY A 396 -4.70 23.22 12.77
C GLY A 396 -4.05 22.47 13.95
N LEU A 397 -4.78 22.23 15.04
CA LEU A 397 -4.32 21.39 16.16
C LEU A 397 -4.61 19.90 15.94
N LEU A 398 -5.49 19.54 15.00
CA LEU A 398 -5.98 18.19 14.80
C LEU A 398 -5.30 17.56 13.58
N ARG A 399 -4.99 16.27 13.70
CA ARG A 399 -4.52 15.49 12.54
C ARG A 399 -5.71 15.07 11.68
N ARG A 400 -5.43 14.77 10.41
CA ARG A 400 -6.39 14.12 9.52
C ARG A 400 -6.80 12.76 10.08
N LEU A 401 -8.09 12.44 9.94
CA LEU A 401 -8.61 11.13 10.27
C LEU A 401 -8.00 10.09 9.33
N THR A 402 -7.62 8.94 9.86
CA THR A 402 -7.05 7.83 9.09
C THR A 402 -7.92 6.58 9.25
N PRO A 403 -8.03 5.73 8.22
CA PRO A 403 -8.81 4.51 8.32
C PRO A 403 -8.13 3.53 9.27
N ARG A 404 -8.92 2.69 9.94
CA ARG A 404 -8.39 1.64 10.80
C ARG A 404 -8.34 0.32 10.06
N LEU A 405 -7.18 -0.31 10.03
CA LEU A 405 -7.00 -1.65 9.47
C LEU A 405 -7.38 -2.71 10.50
N TYR A 406 -8.18 -3.69 10.06
CA TYR A 406 -8.56 -4.87 10.82
C TYR A 406 -8.19 -6.12 10.04
N SER A 407 -7.55 -7.10 10.69
CA SER A 407 -7.32 -8.40 10.05
C SER A 407 -8.65 -9.08 9.71
N ILE A 408 -8.78 -9.52 8.46
CA ILE A 408 -10.01 -10.17 7.99
C ILE A 408 -10.14 -11.54 8.65
N ALA A 409 -11.33 -11.79 9.22
CA ALA A 409 -11.68 -12.97 9.97
C ALA A 409 -12.47 -14.01 9.18
N SER A 410 -12.80 -13.75 7.92
CA SER A 410 -13.45 -14.69 6.98
C SER A 410 -12.52 -15.19 5.88
N SER A 411 -12.74 -16.40 5.39
CA SER A 411 -12.31 -16.81 4.04
C SER A 411 -13.38 -16.37 3.05
N GLN A 412 -12.97 -15.80 1.91
CA GLN A 412 -13.94 -15.41 0.88
C GLN A 412 -14.58 -16.62 0.20
N GLU A 413 -13.91 -17.79 0.20
CA GLU A 413 -14.51 -19.05 -0.29
C GLU A 413 -15.67 -19.55 0.62
N GLU A 414 -15.73 -19.07 1.86
CA GLU A 414 -16.76 -19.44 2.83
C GLU A 414 -17.96 -18.49 2.81
N VAL A 415 -17.72 -17.19 2.57
CA VAL A 415 -18.71 -16.12 2.80
C VAL A 415 -19.01 -15.29 1.55
N ASP A 416 -18.46 -15.67 0.39
CA ASP A 416 -18.66 -15.05 -0.92
C ASP A 416 -18.44 -13.52 -0.92
N GLU A 417 -19.51 -12.75 -0.92
CA GLU A 417 -19.51 -11.29 -1.01
C GLU A 417 -19.58 -10.61 0.36
N GLU A 418 -19.30 -11.32 1.45
CA GLU A 418 -19.16 -10.71 2.78
C GLU A 418 -17.68 -10.59 3.21
N VAL A 419 -17.42 -9.71 4.17
CA VAL A 419 -16.16 -9.68 4.93
C VAL A 419 -16.43 -9.61 6.42
N HIS A 420 -15.79 -10.51 7.17
CA HIS A 420 -15.98 -10.62 8.62
C HIS A 420 -14.77 -10.06 9.37
N LEU A 421 -15.01 -9.35 10.47
CA LEU A 421 -13.97 -8.83 11.37
C LEU A 421 -14.20 -9.29 12.81
N THR A 422 -13.12 -9.35 13.59
CA THR A 422 -13.20 -9.52 15.05
C THR A 422 -12.70 -8.25 15.73
N VAL A 423 -13.62 -7.42 16.22
CA VAL A 423 -13.33 -6.09 16.75
C VAL A 423 -13.46 -6.08 18.26
N GLY A 424 -12.38 -5.76 18.95
CA GLY A 424 -12.42 -5.45 20.38
C GLY A 424 -12.76 -3.98 20.60
N LEU A 425 -13.84 -3.69 21.30
CA LEU A 425 -14.18 -2.33 21.67
C LEU A 425 -13.11 -1.77 22.62
N VAL A 426 -12.49 -0.66 22.22
CA VAL A 426 -11.63 0.13 23.09
C VAL A 426 -12.53 1.01 23.94
N GLU A 427 -12.64 0.69 25.23
CA GLU A 427 -13.44 1.41 26.22
C GLU A 427 -12.63 1.53 27.53
N TYR A 428 -12.60 2.72 28.12
CA TYR A 428 -12.00 2.94 29.44
C TYR A 428 -12.68 4.11 30.16
N GLN A 429 -12.47 4.21 31.48
CA GLN A 429 -13.00 5.32 32.28
C GLN A 429 -11.94 6.41 32.43
N ALA A 430 -12.32 7.66 32.12
CA ALA A 430 -11.53 8.86 32.37
C ALA A 430 -12.29 9.73 33.39
N GLY A 431 -12.01 9.51 34.68
CA GLY A 431 -12.80 10.10 35.76
C GLY A 431 -14.20 9.49 35.81
N GLU A 432 -15.23 10.32 35.62
CA GLU A 432 -16.63 9.90 35.59
C GLU A 432 -17.15 9.64 34.16
N GLU A 433 -16.35 9.95 33.13
CA GLU A 433 -16.74 9.81 31.73
C GLU A 433 -16.15 8.53 31.12
N SER A 434 -16.97 7.84 30.32
CA SER A 434 -16.50 6.73 29.50
C SER A 434 -15.84 7.26 28.22
N ARG A 435 -14.69 6.70 27.89
CA ARG A 435 -13.93 6.99 26.67
C ARG A 435 -13.94 5.80 25.75
N PHE A 436 -13.99 6.08 24.46
CA PHE A 436 -14.02 5.05 23.43
C PHE A 436 -12.98 5.33 22.33
N GLY A 437 -12.43 4.27 21.74
CA GLY A 437 -11.64 4.41 20.51
C GLY A 437 -12.56 4.58 19.29
N GLY A 438 -12.26 5.55 18.43
CA GLY A 438 -13.15 5.98 17.33
C GLY A 438 -13.65 4.84 16.46
N ALA A 439 -12.75 4.16 15.73
CA ALA A 439 -13.13 3.06 14.83
C ALA A 439 -13.81 1.88 15.54
N SER A 440 -13.33 1.52 16.73
CA SER A 440 -13.87 0.38 17.48
C SER A 440 -15.29 0.67 18.01
N TYR A 441 -15.55 1.91 18.42
CA TYR A 441 -16.87 2.37 18.82
C TYR A 441 -17.80 2.44 17.63
N PHE A 442 -17.35 3.05 16.52
CA PHE A 442 -18.11 3.17 15.29
C PHE A 442 -18.68 1.81 14.84
N LEU A 443 -17.85 0.79 14.67
CA LEU A 443 -18.31 -0.54 14.25
C LEU A 443 -19.12 -1.31 15.31
N SER A 444 -18.90 -1.04 16.60
CA SER A 444 -19.50 -1.83 17.68
C SER A 444 -20.80 -1.24 18.23
N ARG A 445 -20.92 0.08 18.28
CA ARG A 445 -22.03 0.77 18.96
C ARG A 445 -22.50 2.02 18.23
N GLY A 446 -21.64 2.64 17.41
CA GLY A 446 -21.93 3.90 16.73
C GLY A 446 -22.69 3.75 15.41
N LEU A 447 -22.57 2.60 14.75
CA LEU A 447 -23.26 2.27 13.50
C LEU A 447 -24.33 1.21 13.77
N GLU A 448 -25.56 1.49 13.35
CA GLU A 448 -26.64 0.50 13.39
C GLU A 448 -26.52 -0.50 12.24
N GLU A 449 -27.03 -1.72 12.42
CA GLU A 449 -27.13 -2.71 11.34
C GLU A 449 -27.97 -2.14 10.18
N GLY A 450 -27.48 -2.30 8.95
CA GLY A 450 -27.98 -1.62 7.75
C GLY A 450 -27.32 -0.26 7.47
N GLY A 451 -26.45 0.23 8.35
CA GLY A 451 -25.71 1.48 8.17
C GLY A 451 -24.56 1.38 7.17
N GLU A 452 -24.21 2.50 6.54
CA GLU A 452 -23.14 2.57 5.56
C GLU A 452 -21.75 2.66 6.21
N VAL A 453 -20.78 1.95 5.65
CA VAL A 453 -19.38 1.97 6.07
C VAL A 453 -18.45 1.97 4.86
N LYS A 454 -17.48 2.89 4.85
CA LYS A 454 -16.50 2.99 3.76
C LYS A 454 -15.32 2.05 4.01
N VAL A 455 -15.07 1.14 3.07
CA VAL A 455 -14.07 0.07 3.21
C VAL A 455 -13.17 -0.08 1.99
N PHE A 456 -11.98 -0.64 2.19
CA PHE A 456 -11.08 -1.10 1.13
C PHE A 456 -10.25 -2.28 1.64
N VAL A 457 -9.72 -3.10 0.74
CA VAL A 457 -8.84 -4.22 1.09
C VAL A 457 -7.38 -3.81 0.98
N GLU A 458 -6.62 -4.12 2.02
CA GLU A 458 -5.17 -4.00 2.06
C GLU A 458 -4.57 -5.40 1.98
N HIS A 459 -3.95 -5.71 0.83
CA HIS A 459 -3.38 -7.04 0.58
C HIS A 459 -2.06 -7.25 1.32
N ASN A 460 -1.94 -8.39 2.01
CA ASN A 460 -0.74 -8.75 2.74
C ASN A 460 -0.12 -10.04 2.20
N ASN A 461 1.04 -9.91 1.53
CA ASN A 461 1.77 -11.05 0.98
C ASN A 461 2.56 -11.86 2.02
N ASN A 462 2.88 -11.26 3.17
CA ASN A 462 3.74 -11.86 4.19
C ASN A 462 2.96 -12.70 5.21
N PHE A 463 1.64 -12.52 5.30
CA PHE A 463 0.78 -13.24 6.24
C PHE A 463 -0.25 -14.09 5.49
N LYS A 464 0.23 -15.23 4.95
CA LYS A 464 -0.56 -16.15 4.11
C LYS A 464 -0.40 -17.61 4.55
N LEU A 465 -1.35 -18.43 4.16
CA LEU A 465 -1.21 -19.89 4.25
C LEU A 465 -0.09 -20.37 3.30
N PRO A 466 0.61 -21.46 3.63
CA PRO A 466 1.54 -22.10 2.71
C PRO A 466 0.84 -22.55 1.42
N GLU A 467 1.48 -22.40 0.27
CA GLU A 467 0.94 -22.86 -1.02
C GLU A 467 0.64 -24.37 -1.03
N ASN A 468 1.43 -25.16 -0.30
CA ASN A 468 1.18 -26.58 -0.14
C ASN A 468 0.30 -26.83 1.09
N GLY A 469 -0.96 -27.19 0.85
CA GLY A 469 -1.98 -27.49 1.86
C GLY A 469 -1.63 -28.62 2.85
N ASP A 470 -0.70 -29.50 2.51
CA ASP A 470 -0.19 -30.57 3.39
C ASP A 470 0.81 -30.05 4.44
N THR A 471 1.32 -28.83 4.26
CA THR A 471 2.26 -28.21 5.19
C THR A 471 1.59 -28.01 6.56
N PRO A 472 2.17 -28.54 7.66
CA PRO A 472 1.63 -28.30 8.98
C PRO A 472 1.69 -26.81 9.37
N VAL A 473 0.61 -26.29 9.94
CA VAL A 473 0.50 -24.88 10.35
C VAL A 473 0.29 -24.77 11.86
N ILE A 474 1.07 -23.89 12.50
CA ILE A 474 0.90 -23.51 13.91
C ILE A 474 0.45 -22.05 13.97
N MET A 475 -0.71 -21.81 14.55
CA MET A 475 -1.33 -20.50 14.70
C MET A 475 -1.34 -20.09 16.18
N VAL A 476 -0.81 -18.91 16.49
CA VAL A 476 -0.72 -18.37 17.86
C VAL A 476 -1.33 -16.97 17.87
N GLY A 477 -2.53 -16.83 18.44
CA GLY A 477 -3.28 -15.58 18.43
C GLY A 477 -4.06 -15.35 19.73
N PRO A 478 -3.58 -14.51 20.65
CA PRO A 478 -4.33 -14.14 21.84
C PRO A 478 -5.40 -13.09 21.53
N GLY A 479 -6.57 -13.19 22.17
CA GLY A 479 -7.64 -12.17 22.06
C GLY A 479 -8.16 -11.99 20.63
N THR A 480 -8.22 -10.76 20.14
CA THR A 480 -8.64 -10.42 18.77
C THR A 480 -7.65 -10.90 17.71
N GLY A 481 -6.43 -11.30 18.10
CA GLY A 481 -5.45 -11.92 17.20
C GLY A 481 -5.89 -13.28 16.65
N ILE A 482 -7.04 -13.80 17.07
CA ILE A 482 -7.69 -14.97 16.46
C ILE A 482 -8.28 -14.68 15.08
N ALA A 483 -8.56 -13.40 14.75
CA ALA A 483 -9.25 -12.99 13.53
C ALA A 483 -8.70 -13.69 12.28
N PRO A 484 -7.43 -13.49 11.87
CA PRO A 484 -6.96 -14.07 10.62
C PRO A 484 -6.77 -15.59 10.69
N PHE A 485 -6.75 -16.18 11.89
CA PHE A 485 -6.71 -17.64 12.03
C PHE A 485 -8.08 -18.28 11.86
N ARG A 486 -9.18 -17.55 12.13
CA ARG A 486 -10.51 -17.99 11.73
C ARG A 486 -10.61 -18.12 10.21
N SER A 487 -10.13 -17.11 9.47
CA SER A 487 -10.12 -17.15 8.00
C SER A 487 -9.22 -18.25 7.46
N PHE A 488 -8.05 -18.48 8.06
CA PHE A 488 -7.16 -19.60 7.68
C PHE A 488 -7.83 -20.97 7.89
N ILE A 489 -8.57 -21.15 8.99
CA ILE A 489 -9.26 -22.41 9.26
C ILE A 489 -10.38 -22.65 8.23
N GLN A 490 -11.17 -21.61 7.91
CA GLN A 490 -12.22 -21.70 6.89
C GLN A 490 -11.65 -22.03 5.50
N GLU A 491 -10.58 -21.35 5.10
CA GLU A 491 -9.92 -21.60 3.81
C GLU A 491 -9.43 -23.05 3.68
N ARG A 492 -8.75 -23.56 4.72
CA ARG A 492 -8.21 -24.92 4.72
C ARG A 492 -9.31 -25.97 4.64
N ASP A 493 -10.46 -25.71 5.28
CA ASP A 493 -11.61 -26.61 5.22
C ASP A 493 -12.22 -26.63 3.81
N ASN A 494 -12.41 -25.45 3.20
CA ASN A 494 -12.92 -25.31 1.82
C ASN A 494 -11.99 -25.93 0.77
N GLN A 495 -10.68 -25.82 0.95
CA GLN A 495 -9.67 -26.41 0.04
C GLN A 495 -9.44 -27.91 0.26
N GLY A 496 -9.97 -28.47 1.36
CA GLY A 496 -9.77 -29.89 1.70
C GLY A 496 -8.34 -30.22 2.13
N ASP A 497 -7.64 -29.26 2.73
CA ASP A 497 -6.23 -29.39 3.11
C ASP A 497 -6.01 -30.48 4.17
N SER A 498 -5.06 -31.39 3.91
CA SER A 498 -4.79 -32.53 4.80
C SER A 498 -3.71 -32.28 5.86
N GLY A 499 -2.98 -31.17 5.74
CA GLY A 499 -1.91 -30.79 6.65
C GLY A 499 -2.40 -30.58 8.09
N LYS A 500 -1.56 -30.97 9.07
CA LYS A 500 -1.92 -30.83 10.49
C LYS A 500 -2.06 -29.35 10.88
N THR A 501 -3.25 -28.98 11.33
CA THR A 501 -3.55 -27.64 11.86
C THR A 501 -3.47 -27.64 13.38
N GLY A 502 -2.64 -26.78 13.96
CA GLY A 502 -2.60 -26.51 15.40
C GLY A 502 -2.88 -25.04 15.69
N CYS A 503 -3.90 -24.75 16.52
CA CYS A 503 -4.20 -23.39 16.96
C CYS A 503 -4.08 -23.29 18.48
N SER A 504 -3.27 -22.35 18.98
CA SER A 504 -3.15 -22.05 20.40
C SER A 504 -3.91 -20.77 20.74
N LEU A 505 -5.05 -20.95 21.41
CA LEU A 505 -5.87 -19.87 21.96
C LEU A 505 -5.44 -19.55 23.40
N ALA A 506 -4.77 -18.41 23.60
CA ALA A 506 -4.51 -17.88 24.94
C ALA A 506 -5.59 -16.85 25.29
N THR A 507 -6.47 -17.18 26.25
CA THR A 507 -7.34 -16.19 26.89
C THR A 507 -6.58 -15.57 28.07
N ALA A 508 -6.70 -14.25 28.24
CA ALA A 508 -5.88 -13.43 29.16
C ALA A 508 -6.00 -13.75 30.68
N ARG A 509 -6.53 -14.92 31.06
CA ARG A 509 -6.55 -15.40 32.46
C ARG A 509 -6.07 -16.84 32.67
N SER A 510 -5.73 -17.59 31.62
CA SER A 510 -5.02 -18.86 31.77
C SER A 510 -4.44 -19.31 30.43
N LEU A 511 -3.12 -19.51 30.37
CA LEU A 511 -2.49 -20.28 29.30
C LEU A 511 -2.93 -21.75 29.44
N LYS A 512 -4.06 -22.09 28.82
CA LYS A 512 -4.36 -23.47 28.43
C LYS A 512 -4.05 -23.57 26.95
N ILE A 513 -2.94 -24.24 26.63
CA ILE A 513 -2.66 -24.69 25.26
C ILE A 513 -3.67 -25.81 24.99
N SER A 514 -4.80 -25.46 24.38
CA SER A 514 -5.77 -26.43 23.89
C SER A 514 -5.33 -26.85 22.49
N TYR A 515 -4.81 -28.08 22.34
CA TYR A 515 -4.66 -28.67 21.02
C TYR A 515 -6.05 -28.97 20.46
N ILE A 516 -6.58 -28.09 19.60
CA ILE A 516 -7.71 -28.46 18.76
C ILE A 516 -7.15 -29.36 17.65
N LYS A 517 -7.18 -30.68 17.89
CA LYS A 517 -7.00 -31.68 16.84
C LYS A 517 -8.33 -31.81 16.11
N TRP A 518 -8.42 -31.20 14.94
CA TRP A 518 -9.52 -31.48 14.03
C TRP A 518 -9.18 -32.78 13.28
N ASN A 519 -9.59 -33.92 13.85
CA ASN A 519 -9.59 -35.18 13.15
C ASN A 519 -11.03 -35.43 12.72
N GLY A 520 -11.36 -35.21 11.45
CA GLY A 520 -12.66 -35.51 10.85
C GLY A 520 -13.03 -36.99 10.92
N LYS A 521 -13.45 -37.46 12.10
CA LYS A 521 -14.20 -38.72 12.27
C LYS A 521 -15.28 -38.53 13.33
N SER A 522 -16.52 -38.59 12.85
CA SER A 522 -17.73 -38.81 13.63
C SER A 522 -17.60 -40.05 14.52
N ILE A 523 -17.98 -39.89 15.80
CA ILE A 523 -18.80 -40.85 16.56
C ILE A 523 -19.80 -40.03 17.36
#